data_AF-A0A944REE6-F1
#
_entry.id   AF-A0A944REE6-F1
#
_cell.length_a   1.000
_cell.length_b   1.000
_cell.length_c   1.000
_cell.angle_alpha   90.00
_cell.angle_beta   90.00
_cell.angle_gamma   90.00
#
_symmetry.space_group_name_H-M   'P 1'
#
loop_
_entity.id
_entity.type
_entity.pdbx_description
1 polymer ?
#
loop_
_entity_poly.entity_id
_entity_poly.type
_entity_poly.pdbx_seq_one_letter_code
_entity_poly.pdbx_strand_id
1 'polypeptide(L)'
;MNHEQLKGAFDSVRSNWVFSLAALELFSSDSEEVSNLLSDFNITFGAKKVPFTAIYQPGGNLNFGIGEFAKMGLRVVITEAFELIWDYSKNSQQIEILKSKSWFHFTRLIRNGLSHNHKFVFDPRDKKILPVTWNNKTIDLSLEGKDLKIDIIGYEGVWMLLSEMSTFILNDIH
;
A
#
# COMPACT_ATOMS: atom_id res chain seq x y z
N MET A 1 -4.83 -5.80 -21.23
CA MET A 1 -5.56 -6.43 -20.12
C MET A 1 -7.04 -6.18 -20.36
N ASN A 2 -7.88 -7.22 -20.38
CA ASN A 2 -9.34 -7.05 -20.42
C ASN A 2 -9.92 -6.87 -19.00
N HIS A 3 -11.22 -6.62 -18.90
CA HIS A 3 -11.88 -6.32 -17.62
C HIS A 3 -11.78 -7.46 -16.59
N GLU A 4 -11.97 -8.71 -17.00
CA GLU A 4 -11.82 -9.87 -16.10
C GLU A 4 -10.38 -10.04 -15.61
N GLN A 5 -9.40 -9.83 -16.49
CA GLN A 5 -7.98 -9.85 -16.10
C GLN A 5 -7.65 -8.74 -15.10
N LEU A 6 -8.22 -7.54 -15.26
CA LEU A 6 -8.08 -6.45 -14.29
C LEU A 6 -8.64 -6.87 -12.94
N LYS A 7 -9.86 -7.42 -12.91
CA LYS A 7 -10.48 -7.89 -11.68
C LYS A 7 -9.62 -8.93 -10.97
N GLY A 8 -9.16 -9.96 -11.68
CA GLY A 8 -8.31 -11.00 -11.09
C GLY A 8 -6.96 -10.47 -10.58
N ALA A 9 -6.35 -9.52 -11.31
CA ALA A 9 -5.13 -8.87 -10.87
C ALA A 9 -5.37 -8.02 -9.60
N PHE A 10 -6.47 -7.27 -9.55
CA PHE A 10 -6.84 -6.45 -8.41
C PHE A 10 -7.17 -7.30 -7.17
N ASP A 11 -7.89 -8.41 -7.34
CA ASP A 11 -8.18 -9.36 -6.27
C ASP A 11 -6.90 -9.96 -5.68
N SER A 12 -5.87 -10.15 -6.51
CA SER A 12 -4.54 -10.59 -6.05
C SER A 12 -3.87 -9.51 -5.19
N VAL A 13 -3.90 -8.24 -5.60
CA VAL A 13 -3.36 -7.12 -4.79
C VAL A 13 -4.10 -7.00 -3.46
N ARG A 14 -5.43 -7.11 -3.47
CA ARG A 14 -6.23 -7.10 -2.24
C ARG A 14 -5.90 -8.27 -1.32
N SER A 15 -5.72 -9.47 -1.88
CA SER A 15 -5.34 -10.66 -1.10
C SER A 15 -3.96 -10.49 -0.47
N ASN A 16 -2.98 -9.93 -1.19
CA ASN A 16 -1.66 -9.61 -0.66
C ASN A 16 -1.73 -8.65 0.53
N TRP A 17 -2.65 -7.68 0.49
CA TRP A 17 -2.88 -6.80 1.64
C TRP A 17 -3.39 -7.55 2.86
N VAL A 18 -4.39 -8.42 2.68
CA VAL A 18 -4.94 -9.23 3.78
C VAL A 18 -3.88 -10.16 4.37
N PHE A 19 -3.07 -10.83 3.54
CA PHE A 19 -1.97 -11.66 4.03
C PHE A 19 -0.91 -10.83 4.77
N SER A 20 -0.62 -9.61 4.30
CA SER A 20 0.30 -8.71 4.99
C SER A 20 -0.22 -8.32 6.37
N LEU A 21 -1.52 -8.00 6.49
CA LEU A 21 -2.15 -7.70 7.77
C LEU A 21 -2.17 -8.89 8.72
N ALA A 22 -2.49 -10.09 8.23
CA ALA A 22 -2.46 -11.31 9.03
C ALA A 22 -1.04 -11.62 9.55
N ALA A 23 -0.02 -11.43 8.70
CA ALA A 23 1.37 -11.59 9.11
C ALA A 23 1.80 -10.52 10.13
N LEU A 24 1.38 -9.26 9.94
CA LEU A 24 1.66 -8.18 10.90
C LEU A 24 1.05 -8.45 12.27
N GLU A 25 -0.19 -8.92 12.32
CA GLU A 25 -0.86 -9.30 13.56
C GLU A 25 -0.11 -10.43 14.27
N LEU A 26 0.30 -11.45 13.52
CA LEU A 26 1.09 -12.55 14.06
C LEU A 26 2.43 -12.06 14.62
N PHE A 27 3.18 -11.27 13.86
CA PHE A 27 4.50 -10.79 14.29
C PHE A 27 4.43 -9.82 15.47
N SER A 28 3.33 -9.09 15.60
CA SER A 28 3.11 -8.13 16.70
C SER A 28 2.52 -8.79 17.95
N SER A 29 2.28 -10.10 17.92
CA SER A 29 1.75 -10.84 19.06
C SER A 29 2.79 -10.96 20.17
N ASP A 30 2.43 -10.52 21.38
CA ASP A 30 3.22 -10.75 22.61
C ASP A 30 3.13 -12.21 23.12
N SER A 31 2.64 -13.14 22.29
CA SER A 31 2.53 -14.55 22.64
C SER A 31 3.89 -15.23 22.67
N GLU A 32 4.22 -15.85 23.80
CA GLU A 32 5.42 -16.68 23.97
C GLU A 32 5.47 -17.82 22.94
N GLU A 33 4.32 -18.40 22.60
CA GLU A 33 4.21 -19.45 21.58
C GLU A 33 4.64 -18.94 20.20
N VAL A 34 4.20 -17.73 19.83
CA VAL A 34 4.57 -17.12 18.55
C VAL A 34 6.05 -16.74 18.54
N SER A 35 6.56 -16.17 19.65
CA SER A 35 7.98 -15.85 19.79
C SER A 35 8.87 -17.09 19.62
N ASN A 36 8.50 -18.21 20.27
CA ASN A 36 9.23 -19.48 20.17
C ASN A 36 9.14 -20.07 18.76
N LEU A 37 7.96 -20.00 18.12
CA LEU A 37 7.80 -20.44 16.74
C LEU A 37 8.73 -19.66 15.81
N LEU A 38 8.77 -18.33 15.93
CA LEU A 38 9.59 -17.47 15.08
C LEU A 38 11.09 -17.64 15.36
N SER A 39 11.52 -17.90 16.60
CA SER A 39 12.94 -18.11 16.92
C SER A 39 13.50 -19.38 16.29
N ASP A 40 12.68 -20.42 16.21
CA ASP A 40 13.08 -21.74 15.69
C ASP A 40 12.87 -21.85 14.16
N PHE A 41 12.13 -20.90 13.59
CA PHE A 41 11.80 -20.92 12.18
C PHE A 41 13.02 -20.65 11.29
N ASN A 42 13.15 -21.45 10.24
CA ASN A 42 14.18 -21.29 9.23
C ASN A 42 13.57 -21.15 7.84
N ILE A 43 13.90 -20.06 7.16
CA ILE A 43 13.55 -19.84 5.76
C ILE A 43 14.52 -20.67 4.91
N THR A 44 13.98 -21.53 4.04
CA THR A 44 14.78 -22.40 3.18
C THR A 44 14.82 -21.85 1.76
N PHE A 45 16.02 -21.58 1.24
CA PHE A 45 16.29 -21.17 -0.14
C PHE A 45 17.17 -22.24 -0.82
N GLY A 46 16.53 -23.22 -1.47
CA GLY A 46 17.24 -24.38 -2.00
C GLY A 46 17.96 -25.14 -0.89
N ALA A 47 19.29 -25.26 -0.95
CA ALA A 47 20.10 -25.90 0.09
C ALA A 47 20.43 -24.98 1.29
N LYS A 48 20.16 -23.67 1.19
CA LYS A 48 20.48 -22.71 2.25
C LYS A 48 19.33 -22.60 3.24
N LYS A 49 19.65 -22.58 4.54
CA LYS A 49 18.72 -22.24 5.61
C LYS A 49 19.14 -20.92 6.23
N VAL A 50 18.20 -20.00 6.34
CA VAL A 50 18.39 -18.69 6.97
C VAL A 50 17.44 -18.65 8.17
N PRO A 51 17.96 -18.52 9.40
CA PRO A 51 17.09 -18.41 10.55
C PRO A 51 16.26 -17.13 10.44
N PHE A 52 14.99 -17.18 10.80
CA PHE A 52 14.10 -16.02 10.74
C PHE A 52 14.66 -14.85 11.58
N THR A 53 15.38 -15.16 12.65
CA THR A 53 16.10 -14.19 13.49
C THR A 53 17.19 -13.41 12.75
N ALA A 54 17.72 -13.92 11.62
CA ALA A 54 18.68 -13.19 10.79
C ALA A 54 18.07 -11.95 10.12
N ILE A 55 16.74 -11.87 10.02
CA ILE A 55 16.04 -10.68 9.51
C ILE A 55 16.26 -9.48 10.46
N TYR A 56 16.67 -9.73 11.71
CA TYR A 56 16.80 -8.72 12.76
C TYR A 56 18.19 -8.70 13.44
N GLN A 57 19.30 -9.11 12.80
CA GLN A 57 20.63 -9.16 13.46
C GLN A 57 21.81 -8.57 12.66
N PRO A 58 22.83 -8.00 13.35
CA PRO A 58 22.98 -7.89 14.81
C PRO A 58 22.54 -6.53 15.38
N GLY A 59 21.64 -6.55 16.36
CA GLY A 59 21.06 -5.36 17.03
C GLY A 59 19.65 -4.96 16.55
N GLY A 60 19.04 -5.75 15.66
CA GLY A 60 17.73 -5.45 15.10
C GLY A 60 16.61 -5.68 16.10
N ASN A 61 15.74 -4.69 16.15
CA ASN A 61 14.51 -4.69 16.93
C ASN A 61 13.41 -5.35 16.08
N LEU A 62 12.74 -6.39 16.58
CA LEU A 62 11.62 -7.04 15.88
C LEU A 62 10.56 -6.00 15.45
N ASN A 63 10.28 -5.02 16.31
CA ASN A 63 9.34 -3.93 16.02
C ASN A 63 9.82 -3.04 14.86
N PHE A 64 11.14 -2.87 14.68
CA PHE A 64 11.67 -2.18 13.51
C PHE A 64 11.38 -2.98 12.24
N GLY A 65 11.66 -4.28 12.24
CA GLY A 65 11.40 -5.13 11.08
C GLY A 65 9.91 -5.27 10.75
N ILE A 66 9.04 -5.35 11.76
CA ILE A 66 7.58 -5.27 11.61
C ILE A 66 7.18 -3.94 10.98
N GLY A 67 7.75 -2.84 11.46
CA GLY A 67 7.54 -1.52 10.90
C GLY A 67 7.89 -1.46 9.42
N GLU A 68 9.08 -1.92 9.03
CA GLU A 68 9.53 -1.98 7.63
C GLU A 68 8.66 -2.91 6.77
N PHE A 69 8.23 -4.06 7.31
CA PHE A 69 7.31 -4.96 6.63
C PHE A 69 5.95 -4.30 6.38
N ALA A 70 5.40 -3.57 7.35
CA ALA A 70 4.18 -2.79 7.17
C ALA A 70 4.34 -1.71 6.10
N LYS A 71 5.47 -0.97 6.11
CA LYS A 71 5.76 0.05 5.09
C LYS A 71 5.80 -0.57 3.69
N MET A 72 6.45 -1.72 3.57
CA MET A 72 6.54 -2.46 2.32
C MET A 72 5.16 -2.88 1.81
N GLY A 73 4.33 -3.51 2.67
CA GLY A 73 3.00 -3.96 2.30
C GLY A 73 2.11 -2.82 1.80
N LEU A 74 2.10 -1.70 2.53
CA LEU A 74 1.37 -0.49 2.14
C LEU A 74 1.85 0.08 0.81
N ARG A 75 3.17 0.22 0.64
CA ARG A 75 3.78 0.75 -0.58
C ARG A 75 3.37 -0.07 -1.80
N VAL A 76 3.53 -1.39 -1.71
CA VAL A 76 3.25 -2.31 -2.81
C VAL A 76 1.77 -2.26 -3.16
N VAL A 77 0.90 -2.41 -2.17
CA VAL A 77 -0.56 -2.47 -2.40
C VAL A 77 -1.10 -1.17 -3.00
N ILE A 78 -0.74 0.00 -2.45
CA ILE A 78 -1.24 1.28 -2.99
C ILE A 78 -0.72 1.51 -4.41
N THR A 79 0.57 1.24 -4.65
CA THR A 79 1.18 1.50 -5.95
C THR A 79 0.62 0.53 -7.00
N GLU A 80 0.62 -0.76 -6.74
CA GLU A 80 0.13 -1.76 -7.71
C GLU A 80 -1.38 -1.60 -8.00
N ALA A 81 -2.20 -1.41 -6.96
CA ALA A 81 -3.64 -1.19 -7.13
C ALA A 81 -3.93 0.03 -8.00
N PHE A 82 -3.25 1.14 -7.73
CA PHE A 82 -3.43 2.37 -8.49
C PHE A 82 -2.95 2.22 -9.94
N GLU A 83 -1.78 1.63 -10.19
CA GLU A 83 -1.25 1.45 -11.54
C GLU A 83 -2.13 0.52 -12.39
N LEU A 84 -2.63 -0.59 -11.82
CA LEU A 84 -3.53 -1.49 -12.52
C LEU A 84 -4.77 -0.76 -13.05
N ILE A 85 -5.42 0.03 -12.19
CA ILE A 85 -6.62 0.78 -12.54
C ILE A 85 -6.30 1.92 -13.51
N TRP A 86 -5.18 2.61 -13.29
CA TRP A 86 -4.71 3.70 -14.15
C TRP A 86 -4.43 3.21 -15.57
N ASP A 87 -3.63 2.15 -15.71
CA ASP A 87 -3.26 1.61 -17.01
C ASP A 87 -4.47 1.07 -17.75
N TYR A 88 -5.37 0.36 -17.06
CA TYR A 88 -6.63 -0.08 -17.66
C TYR A 88 -7.45 1.12 -18.17
N SER A 89 -7.72 2.10 -17.29
CA SER A 89 -8.56 3.25 -17.60
C SER A 89 -7.97 4.11 -18.72
N LYS A 90 -6.64 4.20 -18.80
CA LYS A 90 -5.95 4.88 -19.89
C LYS A 90 -6.12 4.14 -21.21
N ASN A 91 -5.92 2.82 -21.21
CA ASN A 91 -6.01 2.00 -22.42
C ASN A 91 -7.44 1.87 -22.95
N SER A 92 -8.43 1.87 -22.05
CA SER A 92 -9.86 1.83 -22.39
C SER A 92 -10.49 3.22 -22.56
N GLN A 93 -9.69 4.29 -22.53
CA GLN A 93 -10.14 5.69 -22.68
C GLN A 93 -11.15 6.17 -21.61
N GLN A 94 -11.14 5.55 -20.44
CA GLN A 94 -12.01 5.86 -19.29
C GLN A 94 -11.31 6.69 -18.20
N ILE A 95 -10.17 7.30 -18.52
CA ILE A 95 -9.33 8.01 -17.56
C ILE A 95 -10.03 9.19 -16.87
N GLU A 96 -10.96 9.88 -17.56
CA GLU A 96 -11.70 10.98 -16.95
C GLU A 96 -12.72 10.48 -15.91
N ILE A 97 -13.28 9.28 -16.11
CA ILE A 97 -14.14 8.63 -15.10
C ILE A 97 -13.31 8.31 -13.86
N LEU A 98 -12.11 7.77 -14.03
CA LEU A 98 -11.18 7.51 -12.92
C LEU A 98 -10.83 8.80 -12.17
N LYS A 99 -10.46 9.87 -12.88
CA LYS A 99 -10.09 11.16 -12.26
C LYS A 99 -11.24 11.80 -11.49
N SER A 100 -12.48 11.50 -11.84
CA SER A 100 -13.67 12.02 -11.14
C SER A 100 -13.88 11.42 -9.75
N LYS A 101 -13.20 10.32 -9.41
CA LYS A 101 -13.37 9.63 -8.14
C LYS A 101 -12.72 10.43 -7.00
N SER A 102 -13.42 10.54 -5.87
CA SER A 102 -12.99 11.33 -4.71
C SER A 102 -11.62 10.91 -4.16
N TRP A 103 -11.31 9.62 -4.21
CA TRP A 103 -10.03 9.05 -3.77
C TRP A 103 -8.88 9.27 -4.77
N PHE A 104 -9.16 9.57 -6.04
CA PHE A 104 -8.16 9.51 -7.11
C PHE A 104 -6.96 10.43 -6.85
N HIS A 105 -7.22 11.73 -6.67
CA HIS A 105 -6.16 12.71 -6.51
C HIS A 105 -5.39 12.52 -5.20
N PHE A 106 -6.10 12.12 -4.14
CA PHE A 106 -5.49 11.83 -2.84
C PHE A 106 -4.52 10.65 -2.98
N THR A 107 -5.00 9.52 -3.50
CA THR A 107 -4.21 8.30 -3.67
C THR A 107 -3.05 8.51 -4.62
N ARG A 108 -3.22 9.26 -5.72
CA ARG A 108 -2.15 9.59 -6.66
C ARG A 108 -1.00 10.33 -5.96
N LEU A 109 -1.30 11.29 -5.10
CA LEU A 109 -0.27 12.04 -4.36
C LEU A 109 0.47 11.15 -3.36
N ILE A 110 -0.24 10.24 -2.69
CA ILE A 110 0.36 9.26 -1.78
C ILE A 110 1.26 8.29 -2.55
N ARG A 111 0.76 7.70 -3.64
CA ARG A 111 1.51 6.82 -4.54
C ARG A 111 2.78 7.50 -5.03
N ASN A 112 2.71 8.77 -5.44
CA ASN A 112 3.90 9.52 -5.87
C ASN A 112 4.95 9.62 -4.76
N GLY A 113 4.55 9.93 -3.53
CA GLY A 113 5.48 9.94 -2.39
C GLY A 113 6.11 8.57 -2.12
N LEU A 114 5.31 7.50 -2.21
CA LEU A 114 5.75 6.12 -2.01
C LEU A 114 6.71 5.60 -3.08
N SER A 115 6.54 6.02 -4.34
CA SER A 115 7.39 5.58 -5.46
C SER A 115 8.76 6.28 -5.51
N HIS A 116 8.96 7.35 -4.76
CA HIS A 116 10.19 8.14 -4.76
C HIS A 116 10.94 8.04 -3.44
N ASN A 117 11.26 9.18 -2.83
CA ASN A 117 12.08 9.32 -1.62
C ASN A 117 11.25 9.29 -0.34
N HIS A 118 10.03 8.74 -0.36
CA HIS A 118 9.09 8.73 0.77
C HIS A 118 8.79 10.14 1.32
N LYS A 119 8.71 11.13 0.43
CA LYS A 119 8.37 12.51 0.77
C LYS A 119 7.23 13.03 -0.10
N PHE A 120 6.47 13.99 0.43
CA PHE A 120 5.58 14.79 -0.38
C PHE A 120 6.39 15.74 -1.25
N VAL A 121 6.21 15.64 -2.55
CA VAL A 121 6.76 16.56 -3.54
C VAL A 121 5.65 16.91 -4.49
N PHE A 122 5.28 18.20 -4.55
CA PHE A 122 4.14 18.65 -5.35
C PHE A 122 4.62 19.37 -6.61
N ASP A 123 4.24 18.86 -7.77
CA ASP A 123 4.49 19.54 -9.04
C ASP A 123 3.54 20.75 -9.22
N PRO A 124 3.78 21.66 -10.20
CA PRO A 124 2.90 22.81 -10.41
C PRO A 124 1.43 22.48 -10.73
N ARG A 125 1.12 21.25 -11.17
CA ARG A 125 -0.25 20.78 -11.39
C ARG A 125 -0.87 20.29 -10.10
N ASP A 126 -0.10 19.61 -9.26
CA ASP A 126 -0.51 19.19 -7.91
C ASP A 126 -0.91 20.40 -7.07
N LYS A 127 -0.10 21.47 -7.10
CA LYS A 127 -0.38 22.71 -6.36
C LYS A 127 -1.69 23.39 -6.76
N LYS A 128 -2.22 23.13 -7.96
CA LYS A 128 -3.50 23.70 -8.42
C LYS A 128 -4.73 22.95 -7.91
N ILE A 129 -4.56 21.70 -7.49
CA ILE A 129 -5.67 20.86 -7.00
C ILE A 129 -5.67 20.71 -5.48
N LEU A 130 -4.60 21.15 -4.80
CA LEU A 130 -4.51 21.16 -3.35
C LEU A 130 -5.38 22.28 -2.75
N PRO A 131 -5.98 22.08 -1.56
CA PRO A 131 -5.91 20.85 -0.76
C PRO A 131 -6.82 19.73 -1.31
N VAL A 132 -6.39 18.48 -1.15
CA VAL A 132 -7.21 17.31 -1.50
C VAL A 132 -7.58 16.58 -0.22
N THR A 133 -8.87 16.31 -0.04
CA THR A 133 -9.40 15.62 1.13
C THR A 133 -10.07 14.31 0.71
N TRP A 134 -9.71 13.22 1.40
CA TRP A 134 -10.38 11.94 1.28
C TRP A 134 -10.44 11.28 2.67
N ASN A 135 -11.61 10.72 3.01
CA ASN A 135 -11.85 10.05 4.29
C ASN A 135 -11.38 10.86 5.54
N ASN A 136 -11.74 12.15 5.59
CA ASN A 136 -11.34 13.10 6.65
C ASN A 136 -9.81 13.31 6.80
N LYS A 137 -9.01 12.89 5.82
CA LYS A 137 -7.59 13.15 5.73
C LYS A 137 -7.35 14.17 4.63
N THR A 138 -6.52 15.18 4.91
CA THR A 138 -6.22 16.25 3.97
C THR A 138 -4.75 16.26 3.64
N ILE A 139 -4.44 16.32 2.35
CA ILE A 139 -3.12 16.66 1.84
C ILE A 139 -3.19 18.11 1.38
N ASP A 140 -2.32 18.96 1.93
CA ASP A 140 -2.20 20.36 1.57
C ASP A 140 -0.73 20.76 1.38
N LEU A 141 -0.50 22.04 1.03
CA LEU A 141 0.84 22.57 0.74
C LEU A 141 1.78 22.56 1.95
N SER A 142 1.27 22.46 3.19
CA SER A 142 2.12 22.41 4.39
C SER A 142 2.94 21.12 4.48
N LEU A 143 2.53 20.09 3.73
CA LEU A 143 3.22 18.81 3.66
C LEU A 143 4.41 18.81 2.69
N GLU A 144 4.63 19.86 1.88
CA GLU A 144 5.75 19.90 0.92
C GLU A 144 7.10 19.59 1.59
N GLY A 145 7.84 18.65 1.01
CA GLY A 145 9.14 18.18 1.49
C GLY A 145 9.12 17.37 2.79
N LYS A 146 7.94 17.16 3.40
CA LYS A 146 7.79 16.32 4.60
C LYS A 146 7.81 14.85 4.25
N ASP A 147 8.29 14.04 5.19
CA ASP A 147 8.24 12.59 5.07
C ASP A 147 6.79 12.12 5.02
N LEU A 148 6.53 11.21 4.08
CA LEU A 148 5.26 10.52 3.97
C LEU A 148 5.16 9.53 5.13
N LYS A 149 4.35 9.87 6.12
CA LYS A 149 4.05 8.98 7.22
C LYS A 149 2.90 8.06 6.86
N ILE A 150 3.08 6.77 7.17
CA ILE A 150 2.11 5.70 6.88
C ILE A 150 0.77 5.89 7.58
N ASP A 151 0.79 6.55 8.74
CA ASP A 151 -0.39 6.90 9.53
C ASP A 151 -1.34 7.87 8.80
N ILE A 152 -0.92 8.52 7.71
CA ILE A 152 -1.79 9.43 6.97
C ILE A 152 -3.02 8.71 6.40
N ILE A 153 -2.86 7.45 5.97
CA ILE A 153 -3.98 6.58 5.57
C ILE A 153 -4.26 5.53 6.65
N GLY A 154 -3.22 4.93 7.25
CA GLY A 154 -3.37 3.83 8.20
C GLY A 154 -3.93 2.54 7.57
N TYR A 155 -4.04 1.46 8.35
CA TYR A 155 -4.48 0.17 7.82
C TYR A 155 -5.95 0.16 7.37
N GLU A 156 -6.81 0.79 8.17
CA GLU A 156 -8.24 0.95 7.84
C GLU A 156 -8.43 1.78 6.57
N GLY A 157 -7.69 2.88 6.41
CA GLY A 157 -7.76 3.68 5.21
C GLY A 157 -7.35 2.89 3.97
N VAL A 158 -6.31 2.06 4.03
CA VAL A 158 -5.96 1.22 2.86
C VAL A 158 -7.06 0.23 2.53
N TRP A 159 -7.69 -0.38 3.54
CA TRP A 159 -8.83 -1.26 3.32
C TRP A 159 -10.02 -0.55 2.65
N MET A 160 -10.36 0.65 3.11
CA MET A 160 -11.40 1.48 2.52
C MET A 160 -11.08 1.85 1.07
N LEU A 161 -9.84 2.29 0.82
CA LEU A 161 -9.38 2.66 -0.52
C LEU A 161 -9.49 1.48 -1.50
N LEU A 162 -9.01 0.30 -1.10
CA LEU A 162 -9.12 -0.91 -1.94
C LEU A 162 -10.58 -1.30 -2.19
N SER A 163 -11.47 -1.06 -1.22
CA SER A 163 -12.90 -1.31 -1.39
C SER A 163 -13.53 -0.35 -2.40
N GLU A 164 -13.23 0.95 -2.32
CA GLU A 164 -13.71 1.95 -3.28
C GLU A 164 -13.15 1.69 -4.70
N MET A 165 -11.89 1.29 -4.80
CA MET A 165 -11.26 0.88 -6.06
C MET A 165 -11.91 -0.40 -6.64
N SER A 166 -12.26 -1.37 -5.81
CA SER A 166 -13.00 -2.57 -6.24
C SER A 166 -14.39 -2.19 -6.75
N THR A 167 -15.11 -1.31 -6.05
CA THR A 167 -16.40 -0.78 -6.51
C THR A 167 -16.26 -0.08 -7.86
N PHE A 168 -15.21 0.73 -8.04
CA PHE A 168 -14.91 1.37 -9.31
C PHE A 168 -14.74 0.35 -10.44
N ILE A 169 -13.92 -0.68 -10.22
CA ILE A 169 -13.69 -1.74 -11.20
C ILE A 169 -15.01 -2.45 -11.56
N LEU A 170 -15.87 -2.74 -10.59
CA LEU A 170 -17.08 -3.51 -10.82
C LEU A 170 -18.20 -2.72 -11.49
N ASN A 171 -18.33 -1.43 -11.18
CA ASN A 171 -19.54 -0.67 -11.48
C ASN A 171 -19.34 0.50 -12.45
N ASP A 172 -18.12 1.04 -12.53
CA ASP A 172 -17.88 2.33 -13.18
C ASP A 172 -17.07 2.23 -14.47
N ILE A 173 -16.48 1.07 -14.76
CA ILE A 173 -15.65 0.85 -15.96
C ILE A 173 -16.05 -0.40 -16.71
N HIS A 174 -15.85 -0.36 -18.03
CA HIS A 174 -16.18 -1.42 -18.98
C HIS A 174 -14.97 -1.90 -19.78
#